data_AF-A0A0G9HEI6-F1
#
_entry.id   AF-A0A0G9HEI6-F1
#
_cell.length_a   1.000
_cell.length_b   1.000
_cell.length_c   1.000
_cell.angle_alpha   90.00
_cell.angle_beta   90.00
_cell.angle_gamma   90.00
#
_symmetry.space_group_name_H-M   'P 1'
#
loop_
_entity.id
_entity.type
_entity.pdbx_description
1 polymer ?
#
loop_
_entity_poly.entity_id
_entity_poly.type
_entity_poly.pdbx_seq_one_letter_code
_entity_poly.pdbx_strand_id
1 'polypeptide(L)'
;MADIDGRIVFANARANVLLGCVRIGSGVEDYSCMHGLFTEDGRPYPSSDLPLSRAILRGETVFDVRLEVRRYDGTVSLLSVDAEPLYGAGGKQIGGVAMFDVTRLSGEPGSTI
;
A
#
# COMPACT_ATOMS: atom_id res chain seq x y z
N MET A 1 6.17 -5.32 2.49
CA MET A 1 7.42 -5.63 1.78
C MET A 1 7.14 -6.71 0.76
N ALA A 2 7.74 -6.59 -0.41
CA ALA A 2 7.65 -7.57 -1.48
C ALA A 2 9.04 -7.90 -2.04
N ASP A 3 9.15 -9.08 -2.66
CA ASP A 3 10.37 -9.53 -3.34
C ASP A 3 10.54 -8.85 -4.72
N ILE A 4 11.58 -9.27 -5.45
CA ILE A 4 11.93 -8.71 -6.76
C ILE A 4 10.88 -8.98 -7.85
N ASP A 5 10.07 -10.02 -7.69
CA ASP A 5 8.97 -10.35 -8.60
C ASP A 5 7.68 -9.60 -8.20
N GLY A 6 7.75 -8.74 -7.18
CA GLY A 6 6.60 -7.99 -6.69
C GLY A 6 5.65 -8.82 -5.84
N ARG A 7 6.08 -9.98 -5.30
CA ARG A 7 5.22 -10.78 -4.42
C ARG A 7 5.36 -10.33 -2.99
N ILE A 8 4.25 -10.09 -2.31
CA ILE A 8 4.26 -9.71 -0.89
C ILE A 8 4.84 -10.86 -0.07
N VAL A 9 6.00 -10.66 0.54
CA VAL A 9 6.66 -11.64 1.41
C VAL A 9 6.46 -11.34 2.89
N PHE A 10 6.12 -10.09 3.22
CA PHE A 10 5.94 -9.66 4.60
C PHE A 10 5.00 -8.46 4.72
N ALA A 11 4.10 -8.54 5.70
CA ALA A 11 3.27 -7.44 6.17
C ALA A 11 3.14 -7.52 7.69
N ASN A 12 3.38 -6.41 8.38
CA ASN A 12 3.22 -6.36 9.83
C ASN A 12 1.72 -6.25 10.21
N ALA A 13 1.43 -6.40 11.51
CA ALA A 13 0.06 -6.30 12.02
C ALA A 13 -0.60 -4.95 11.69
N ARG A 14 0.17 -3.85 11.71
CA ARG A 14 -0.36 -2.51 11.41
C ARG A 14 -0.81 -2.39 9.96
N ALA A 15 -0.05 -2.91 8.99
CA ALA A 15 -0.43 -2.90 7.58
C ALA A 15 -1.74 -3.67 7.34
N ASN A 16 -1.95 -4.80 8.02
CA ASN A 16 -3.22 -5.54 7.94
C ASN A 16 -4.40 -4.72 8.46
N VAL A 17 -4.24 -4.02 9.58
CA VAL A 17 -5.28 -3.13 10.10
C VAL A 17 -5.58 -2.00 9.11
N LEU A 18 -4.55 -1.36 8.54
CA LEU A 18 -4.70 -0.22 7.63
C LEU A 18 -5.27 -0.60 6.26
N LEU A 19 -4.91 -1.78 5.74
CA LEU A 19 -5.30 -2.22 4.41
C LEU A 19 -6.45 -3.26 4.42
N GLY A 20 -7.02 -3.53 5.60
CA GLY A 20 -8.11 -4.49 5.82
C GLY A 20 -7.66 -5.96 5.85
N CYS A 21 -6.81 -6.37 4.92
CA CYS A 21 -6.18 -7.69 4.90
C CYS A 21 -5.09 -7.73 3.82
N VAL A 22 -3.83 -7.99 4.21
CA VAL A 22 -2.71 -8.17 3.27
C VAL A 22 -2.51 -9.65 2.99
N ARG A 23 -2.64 -10.05 1.72
CA ARG A 23 -2.41 -11.42 1.28
C ARG A 23 -0.95 -11.62 0.89
N ILE A 24 -0.27 -12.48 1.64
CA ILE A 24 1.09 -12.93 1.33
C ILE A 24 1.08 -13.74 0.03
N GLY A 25 2.08 -13.49 -0.83
CA GLY A 25 2.22 -14.12 -2.15
C GLY A 25 1.52 -13.38 -3.29
N SER A 26 0.66 -12.40 -3.01
CA SER A 26 0.02 -11.58 -4.04
C SER A 26 1.03 -10.75 -4.82
N GLY A 27 0.84 -10.68 -6.13
CA GLY A 27 1.70 -9.92 -7.05
C GLY A 27 1.24 -8.47 -7.21
N VAL A 28 2.07 -7.66 -7.86
CA VAL A 28 1.80 -6.24 -8.12
C VAL A 28 0.44 -5.99 -8.77
N GLU A 29 -0.03 -6.86 -9.67
CA GLU A 29 -1.31 -6.69 -10.38
C GLU A 29 -2.51 -6.65 -9.41
N ASP A 30 -2.44 -7.39 -8.30
CA ASP A 30 -3.53 -7.55 -7.34
C ASP A 30 -3.62 -6.40 -6.31
N TYR A 31 -2.59 -5.56 -6.19
CA TYR A 31 -2.45 -4.62 -5.08
C TYR A 31 -3.62 -3.63 -4.97
N SER A 32 -4.11 -3.09 -6.08
CA SER A 32 -5.19 -2.10 -6.08
C SER A 32 -6.56 -2.71 -5.73
N CYS A 33 -6.91 -3.82 -6.39
CA CYS A 33 -8.20 -4.50 -6.19
C CYS A 33 -8.33 -5.14 -4.82
N MET A 34 -7.22 -5.61 -4.23
CA MET A 34 -7.25 -6.26 -2.92
C MET A 34 -7.58 -5.31 -1.76
N HIS A 35 -7.23 -4.03 -1.87
CA HIS A 35 -7.30 -3.11 -0.74
C HIS A 35 -8.27 -1.94 -0.95
N GLY A 36 -8.97 -1.88 -2.09
CA GLY A 36 -9.83 -0.73 -2.40
C GLY A 36 -9.03 0.56 -2.35
N LEU A 37 -7.93 0.62 -3.10
CA LEU A 37 -7.03 1.78 -3.11
C LEU A 37 -7.48 2.78 -4.16
N PHE A 38 -7.69 4.01 -3.72
CA PHE A 38 -8.13 5.11 -4.56
C PHE A 38 -7.17 6.29 -4.42
N THR A 39 -7.09 7.12 -5.45
CA THR A 39 -6.51 8.46 -5.38
C THR A 39 -7.38 9.35 -4.49
N GLU A 40 -6.87 10.50 -4.05
CA GLU A 40 -7.67 11.49 -3.30
C GLU A 40 -8.91 12.00 -4.07
N ASP A 41 -8.87 11.96 -5.41
CA ASP A 41 -10.02 12.26 -6.28
C ASP A 41 -11.05 11.10 -6.36
N GLY A 42 -10.81 9.99 -5.66
CA GLY A 42 -11.70 8.82 -5.65
C GLY A 42 -11.61 7.91 -6.87
N ARG A 43 -10.55 8.03 -7.70
CA ARG A 43 -10.30 7.13 -8.83
C ARG A 43 -9.52 5.90 -8.37
N PRO A 44 -9.77 4.69 -8.89
CA PRO A 44 -8.95 3.52 -8.56
C PRO A 44 -7.47 3.81 -8.83
N TYR A 45 -6.62 3.57 -7.84
CA TYR A 45 -5.19 3.79 -7.98
C TYR A 45 -4.62 2.69 -8.89
N PRO A 46 -3.93 2.99 -9.99
CA PRO A 46 -3.37 1.94 -10.85
C PRO A 46 -2.36 1.09 -10.07
N SER A 47 -2.50 -0.24 -10.11
CA SER A 47 -1.63 -1.13 -9.33
C SER A 47 -0.15 -0.90 -9.61
N SER A 48 0.22 -0.62 -10.86
CA SER A 48 1.61 -0.35 -11.28
C SER A 48 2.14 1.02 -10.83
N ASP A 49 1.27 1.96 -10.46
CA ASP A 49 1.64 3.29 -9.95
C ASP A 49 1.58 3.38 -8.42
N LEU A 50 1.16 2.31 -7.74
CA LEU A 50 1.26 2.25 -6.29
C LEU A 50 2.72 2.37 -5.83
N PRO A 51 2.98 2.99 -4.67
CA PRO A 51 4.34 3.23 -4.18
C PRO A 51 5.24 1.99 -4.18
N LEU A 52 4.74 0.87 -3.65
CA LEU A 52 5.51 -0.39 -3.61
C LEU A 52 5.83 -0.91 -5.02
N SER A 53 4.90 -0.80 -5.95
CA SER A 53 5.09 -1.21 -7.34
C SER A 53 6.13 -0.33 -8.03
N ARG A 54 6.12 0.99 -7.79
CA ARG A 54 7.12 1.92 -8.35
C ARG A 54 8.53 1.61 -7.82
N ALA A 55 8.65 1.34 -6.53
CA ALA A 55 9.92 0.91 -5.94
C ALA A 55 10.46 -0.38 -6.58
N ILE A 56 9.60 -1.36 -6.84
CA ILE A 56 10.03 -2.67 -7.36
C ILE A 56 10.29 -2.61 -8.86
N LEU A 57 9.32 -2.11 -9.64
CA LEU A 57 9.34 -2.16 -11.10
C LEU A 57 10.23 -1.08 -11.72
N ARG A 58 10.39 0.07 -11.05
CA ARG A 58 11.09 1.24 -11.60
C ARG A 58 12.33 1.63 -10.79
N GLY A 59 12.56 1.00 -9.63
CA GLY A 59 13.65 1.39 -8.73
C GLY A 59 13.44 2.77 -8.11
N GLU A 60 12.19 3.26 -8.05
CA GLU A 60 11.88 4.60 -7.57
C GLU A 60 11.72 4.62 -6.05
N THR A 61 12.42 5.54 -5.41
CA THR A 61 12.08 5.97 -4.05
C THR A 61 11.01 7.05 -4.12
N VAL A 62 9.91 6.85 -3.39
CA VAL A 62 8.75 7.76 -3.37
C VAL A 62 8.36 8.06 -1.93
N PHE A 63 7.91 9.29 -1.70
CA PHE A 63 7.54 9.80 -0.39
C PHE A 63 6.20 10.52 -0.43
N ASP A 64 5.49 10.47 0.70
CA ASP A 64 4.22 11.15 0.93
C ASP A 64 3.16 10.92 -0.15
N VAL A 65 3.13 9.71 -0.75
CA VAL A 65 2.10 9.38 -1.74
C VAL A 65 0.79 9.13 -1.01
N ARG A 66 -0.17 10.01 -1.23
CA ARG A 66 -1.48 9.94 -0.59
C ARG A 66 -2.40 8.97 -1.30
N LEU A 67 -3.05 8.15 -0.51
CA LEU A 67 -4.00 7.16 -0.99
C LEU A 67 -5.13 6.92 0.00
N GLU A 68 -6.32 6.75 -0.57
CA GLU A 68 -7.53 6.49 0.17
C GLU A 68 -7.80 4.99 0.15
N VAL A 69 -8.00 4.41 1.32
CA VAL A 69 -8.36 3.01 1.50
C VAL A 69 -9.85 2.93 1.83
N ARG A 70 -10.63 2.31 0.95
CA ARG A 70 -12.05 2.02 1.16
C ARG A 70 -12.23 0.55 1.49
N ARG A 71 -12.51 0.25 2.75
CA ARG A 71 -12.77 -1.12 3.21
C ARG A 71 -14.21 -1.52 2.93
N TYR A 72 -14.44 -2.83 2.81
CA TYR A 72 -15.79 -3.40 2.61
C TYR A 72 -16.76 -3.13 3.76
N ASP A 73 -16.25 -2.83 4.97
CA ASP A 73 -17.06 -2.44 6.12
C ASP A 73 -17.54 -0.97 6.08
N GLY A 74 -17.20 -0.22 5.02
CA GLY A 74 -17.55 1.18 4.84
C GLY A 74 -16.55 2.17 5.46
N THR A 75 -15.51 1.70 6.15
CA THR A 75 -14.47 2.56 6.72
C THR A 75 -13.60 3.14 5.61
N VAL A 76 -13.41 4.45 5.64
CA VAL A 76 -12.50 5.17 4.75
C VAL A 76 -11.31 5.70 5.55
N SER A 77 -10.10 5.49 5.06
CA SER A 77 -8.88 5.98 5.70
C SER A 77 -7.98 6.64 4.67
N LEU A 78 -7.41 7.80 5.02
CA LEU A 78 -6.40 8.45 4.21
C LEU A 78 -5.02 8.10 4.77
N LEU A 79 -4.21 7.50 3.92
CA LEU A 79 -2.84 7.09 4.25
C LEU A 79 -1.85 7.93 3.45
N SER A 80 -0.71 8.19 4.08
CA SER A 80 0.50 8.60 3.39
C SER A 80 1.42 7.39 3.29
N VAL A 81 2.02 7.20 2.11
CA VAL A 81 2.84 6.02 1.81
C VAL A 81 4.17 6.42 1.23
N ASP A 82 5.20 5.90 1.89
CA ASP A 82 6.57 5.94 1.42
C ASP A 82 6.94 4.56 0.89
N ALA A 83 7.75 4.49 -0.15
CA ALA A 83 8.28 3.24 -0.63
C ALA A 83 9.67 3.39 -1.24
N GLU A 84 10.50 2.37 -1.02
CA GLU A 84 11.89 2.35 -1.45
C GLU A 84 12.29 0.96 -1.97
N PRO A 85 13.17 0.90 -2.98
CA PRO A 85 13.76 -0.36 -3.42
C PRO A 85 14.66 -0.94 -2.32
N LEU A 86 14.60 -2.26 -2.15
CA LEU A 86 15.49 -2.97 -1.24
C LEU A 86 16.67 -3.54 -2.03
N TYR A 87 17.89 -3.26 -1.57
CA TYR A 87 19.13 -3.78 -2.17
C TYR A 87 19.80 -4.80 -1.26
N GLY A 88 20.20 -5.92 -1.84
CA GLY A 88 21.01 -6.95 -1.19
C GLY A 88 22.51 -6.70 -1.34
N ALA A 89 23.30 -7.72 -1.02
CA ALA A 89 24.75 -7.66 -1.20
C ALA A 89 25.14 -7.32 -2.65
N GLY A 90 26.14 -6.45 -2.82
CA GLY A 90 26.63 -6.03 -4.13
C GLY A 90 25.73 -5.05 -4.89
N GLY A 91 24.75 -4.42 -4.23
CA GLY A 91 23.89 -3.40 -4.85
C GLY A 91 22.81 -3.96 -5.78
N LYS A 92 22.59 -5.28 -5.76
CA LYS A 92 21.50 -5.90 -6.53
C LYS A 92 20.17 -5.64 -5.84
N GLN A 93 19.19 -5.13 -6.56
CA GLN A 93 17.83 -5.00 -6.04
C GLN A 93 17.23 -6.39 -5.78
N ILE A 94 16.64 -6.56 -4.60
CA ILE A 94 16.03 -7.82 -4.14
C ILE A 94 14.54 -7.68 -3.83
N GLY A 95 13.98 -6.47 -3.94
CA GLY A 95 12.56 -6.22 -3.75
C GLY A 95 12.26 -4.75 -3.44
N GLY A 96 11.23 -4.54 -2.64
CA GLY A 96 10.82 -3.21 -2.19
C GLY A 96 10.10 -3.24 -0.85
N VAL A 97 10.18 -2.12 -0.14
CA VAL A 97 9.47 -1.90 1.12
C VAL A 97 8.56 -0.70 0.97
N ALA A 98 7.39 -0.77 1.61
CA ALA A 98 6.48 0.35 1.72
C ALA A 98 6.10 0.53 3.18
N MET A 99 6.01 1.78 3.60
CA MET A 99 5.62 2.20 4.94
C MET A 99 4.35 3.04 4.82
N PHE A 100 3.43 2.87 5.77
CA PHE A 100 2.14 3.53 5.77
C PHE A 100 2.03 4.36 7.04
N ASP A 101 1.73 5.63 6.90
CA ASP A 101 1.33 6.52 7.99
C ASP A 101 -0.15 6.91 7.84
N VAL A 102 -0.81 7.14 8.98
CA VAL A 102 -2.22 7.51 9.00
C VAL A 102 -2.35 9.01 9.06
N THR A 103 -2.69 9.61 7.93
CA THR A 103 -2.90 11.06 7.85
C THR A 103 -4.29 11.46 8.34
N ARG A 104 -5.30 10.61 8.13
CA ARG A 104 -6.66 10.82 8.66
C ARG A 104 -7.45 9.52 8.76
N LEU A 105 -8.12 9.31 9.89
CA LEU A 105 -9.15 8.28 10.03
C LEU A 105 -10.53 8.92 9.86
N SER A 106 -11.35 8.38 8.97
CA SER A 106 -12.77 8.72 8.88
C SER A 106 -13.59 7.51 9.32
N GLY A 107 -14.16 7.61 10.53
CA GLY A 107 -14.99 6.57 11.13
C GLY A 107 -15.13 6.74 12.64
N GLU A 108 -15.91 7.73 13.08
CA GLU A 108 -16.72 7.48 14.28
C GLU A 108 -17.99 6.77 13.82
N PRO A 109 -18.33 5.58 14.36
CA PRO A 109 -19.65 5.01 14.12
C PRO A 109 -20.70 5.99 14.62
N GLY A 110 -21.74 6.18 13.82
CA GLY A 110 -22.76 7.22 14.01
C GLY A 110 -23.16 7.41 15.47
N SER A 111 -22.92 8.63 15.96
CA SER A 111 -23.73 9.21 17.02
C SER A 111 -25.13 9.43 16.43
N THR A 112 -25.96 8.39 16.50
CA THR A 112 -27.40 8.54 16.37
C THR A 112 -27.91 9.04 17.71
N ILE A 113 -28.20 10.33 17.76
CA ILE A 113 -29.16 10.94 18.70
C ILE A 113 -30.57 10.45 18.41
#